data_AF-A0A0W0SHA1-F1
#
_entry.id   AF-A0A0W0SHA1-F1
#
_cell.length_a   1.000
_cell.length_b   1.000
_cell.length_c   1.000
_cell.angle_alpha   90.00
_cell.angle_beta   90.00
_cell.angle_gamma   90.00
#
_symmetry.space_group_name_H-M   'P 1'
#
loop_
_entity.id
_entity.type
_entity.pdbx_description
1 polymer ?
#
loop_
_entity_poly.entity_id
_entity_poly.type
_entity_poly.pdbx_seq_one_letter_code
_entity_poly.pdbx_strand_id
1 'polypeptide(L)'
;MLKQSHLLICHNSRFDRSFLELQTPEQVGQLVEKRPFGCTLQDINWRNRGYESSKLEYLNFKLGFFYEGHRAIIDCWATLNLLLQEEGAFEELKNNVKTKETLLCAEKAAFDKKDLLKLRNYRWSDGTGSLPKCWWSIIPNDQLSHEKVWLDEQIYCRTGASDSLRQMEITAFKRYSFRAEQV
;
A
#
# COMPACT_ATOMS: atom_id res chain seq x y z
N MET A 1 7.57 15.22 -19.09
CA MET A 1 6.97 15.23 -17.73
C MET A 1 7.22 13.92 -16.99
N LEU A 2 6.50 12.81 -17.26
CA LEU A 2 6.64 11.54 -16.49
C LEU A 2 8.08 10.99 -16.40
N LYS A 3 8.88 11.11 -17.46
CA LYS A 3 10.30 10.68 -17.46
C LYS A 3 11.18 11.42 -16.44
N GLN A 4 10.80 12.65 -16.09
CA GLN A 4 11.52 13.54 -15.18
C GLN A 4 10.89 13.56 -13.77
N SER A 5 9.74 12.91 -13.59
CA SER A 5 9.05 12.84 -12.29
C SER A 5 9.78 11.87 -11.36
N HIS A 6 10.07 12.32 -10.14
CA HIS A 6 10.72 11.51 -9.11
C HIS A 6 9.73 10.74 -8.24
N LEU A 7 8.46 11.16 -8.21
CA LEU A 7 7.38 10.57 -7.43
C LEU A 7 6.05 10.89 -8.11
N LEU A 8 5.18 9.90 -8.22
CA LEU A 8 3.79 10.08 -8.63
C LEU A 8 2.91 10.05 -7.38
N ILE A 9 2.02 11.02 -7.23
CA ILE A 9 1.15 11.14 -6.05
C ILE A 9 -0.30 11.20 -6.52
N CYS A 10 -1.12 10.34 -5.94
CA CYS A 10 -2.57 10.30 -6.17
C CYS A 10 -3.32 10.23 -4.84
N HIS A 11 -4.60 10.59 -4.85
CA HIS A 11 -5.49 10.32 -3.74
C HIS A 11 -6.22 9.00 -4.01
N ASN A 12 -5.75 7.92 -3.37
CA ASN A 12 -6.06 6.51 -3.68
C ASN A 12 -5.22 5.89 -4.82
N SER A 13 -3.90 5.94 -4.67
CA SER A 13 -2.95 5.44 -5.67
C SER A 13 -3.13 3.99 -6.08
N ARG A 14 -3.79 3.12 -5.29
CA ARG A 14 -4.08 1.75 -5.72
C ARG A 14 -4.98 1.72 -6.96
N PHE A 15 -5.94 2.64 -7.03
CA PHE A 15 -6.83 2.78 -8.17
C PHE A 15 -6.08 3.37 -9.37
N ASP A 16 -5.51 4.57 -9.21
CA ASP A 16 -4.87 5.30 -10.30
C ASP A 16 -3.69 4.54 -10.89
N ARG A 17 -2.85 3.94 -10.03
CA ARG A 17 -1.70 3.17 -10.49
C ARG A 17 -2.11 1.95 -11.30
N SER A 18 -3.11 1.20 -10.85
CA SER A 18 -3.61 0.03 -11.58
C SER A 18 -4.18 0.45 -12.95
N PHE A 19 -4.94 1.55 -13.00
CA PHE A 19 -5.43 2.11 -14.26
C PHE A 19 -4.27 2.53 -15.18
N LEU A 20 -3.29 3.26 -14.65
CA LEU A 20 -2.14 3.74 -15.42
C LEU A 20 -1.26 2.59 -15.94
N GLU A 21 -1.04 1.54 -15.16
CA GLU A 21 -0.23 0.39 -15.57
C GLU A 21 -0.97 -0.52 -16.58
N LEU A 22 -2.30 -0.68 -16.47
CA LEU A 22 -3.06 -1.66 -17.25
C LEU A 22 -3.86 -1.10 -18.44
N GLN A 23 -4.25 0.18 -18.40
CA GLN A 23 -5.22 0.77 -19.34
C GLN A 23 -4.64 1.90 -20.21
N THR A 24 -3.33 2.19 -20.09
CA THR A 24 -2.65 3.17 -20.93
C THR A 24 -1.83 2.48 -22.03
N PRO A 25 -1.41 3.21 -23.09
CA PRO A 25 -0.50 2.66 -24.08
C PRO A 25 0.74 2.05 -23.42
N GLU A 26 1.22 0.93 -23.95
CA GLU A 26 2.29 0.13 -23.34
C GLU A 26 3.53 0.96 -22.94
N GLN A 27 3.92 1.93 -23.78
CA GLN A 27 5.08 2.78 -23.50
C GLN A 27 4.87 3.69 -22.27
N VAL A 28 3.62 4.04 -21.97
CA VAL A 28 3.24 4.81 -20.78
C VAL A 28 3.19 3.88 -19.57
N GLY A 29 2.53 2.72 -19.68
CA GLY A 29 2.47 1.72 -18.62
C GLY A 29 3.87 1.31 -18.13
N GLN A 30 4.77 0.94 -19.04
CA GLN A 30 6.16 0.59 -18.72
C GLN A 30 6.93 1.74 -18.05
N LEU A 31 6.60 2.99 -18.36
CA LEU A 31 7.21 4.14 -17.72
C LEU A 31 6.68 4.34 -16.30
N VAL A 32 5.37 4.19 -16.11
CA VAL A 32 4.69 4.28 -14.80
C VAL A 32 5.18 3.19 -13.86
N GLU A 33 5.36 1.97 -14.36
CA GLU A 33 5.88 0.83 -13.57
C GLU A 33 7.24 1.11 -12.93
N LYS A 34 8.05 1.97 -13.56
CA LYS A 34 9.40 2.38 -13.13
C LYS A 34 9.40 3.65 -12.27
N ARG A 35 8.23 4.14 -11.86
CA ARG A 35 8.10 5.33 -10.99
C ARG A 35 7.64 4.92 -9.59
N PRO A 36 8.18 5.56 -8.54
CA PRO A 36 7.65 5.37 -7.21
C PRO A 36 6.30 6.07 -7.07
N PHE A 37 5.43 5.51 -6.23
CA PHE A 37 4.11 6.07 -5.93
C PHE A 37 3.99 6.44 -4.45
N GLY A 38 3.37 7.57 -4.20
CA GLY A 38 2.81 7.97 -2.91
C GLY A 38 1.31 8.13 -3.00
N CYS A 39 0.61 7.95 -1.89
CA CYS A 39 -0.84 7.99 -1.80
C CYS A 39 -1.26 8.92 -0.67
N THR A 40 -1.90 10.04 -0.98
CA THR A 40 -2.35 10.94 0.10
C THR A 40 -3.39 10.28 0.99
N LEU A 41 -4.14 9.30 0.51
CA LEU A 41 -5.12 8.56 1.29
C LEU A 41 -4.49 7.63 2.35
N GLN A 42 -3.35 7.00 2.04
CA GLN A 42 -2.76 5.92 2.84
C GLN A 42 -1.43 6.32 3.50
N ASP A 43 -0.64 7.19 2.87
CA ASP A 43 0.67 7.64 3.36
C ASP A 43 0.58 8.86 4.28
N ILE A 44 -0.62 9.34 4.59
CA ILE A 44 -0.85 10.44 5.53
C ILE A 44 -1.89 9.99 6.53
N ASN A 45 -1.56 10.06 7.82
CA ASN A 45 -2.48 9.71 8.89
C ASN A 45 -3.40 10.89 9.22
N TRP A 46 -4.41 11.09 8.37
CA TRP A 46 -5.42 12.14 8.53
C TRP A 46 -6.13 12.07 9.88
N ARG A 47 -6.33 10.88 10.44
CA ARG A 47 -6.95 10.73 11.77
C ARG A 47 -6.09 11.33 12.88
N ASN A 48 -4.78 11.12 12.85
CA ASN A 48 -3.85 11.73 13.80
C ASN A 48 -3.75 13.26 13.61
N ARG A 49 -4.11 13.75 12.43
CA ARG A 49 -4.20 15.18 12.09
C ARG A 49 -5.57 15.79 12.44
N GLY A 50 -6.47 15.03 13.07
CA GLY A 50 -7.77 15.53 13.52
C GLY A 50 -8.91 15.44 12.48
N TYR A 51 -8.71 14.73 11.38
CA TYR A 51 -9.74 14.50 10.37
C TYR A 51 -10.46 13.16 10.61
N GLU A 52 -11.79 13.17 10.57
CA GLU A 52 -12.59 11.96 10.83
C GLU A 52 -12.74 11.07 9.60
N SER A 53 -12.45 11.62 8.42
CA SER A 53 -12.57 10.97 7.13
C SER A 53 -11.40 11.37 6.25
N SER A 54 -10.87 10.41 5.50
CA SER A 54 -9.80 10.65 4.54
C SER A 54 -10.32 10.91 3.12
N LYS A 55 -11.63 11.12 2.91
CA LYS A 55 -12.19 11.43 1.59
C LYS A 55 -11.66 12.78 1.09
N LEU A 56 -11.17 12.86 -0.15
CA LEU A 56 -10.57 14.07 -0.74
C LEU A 56 -11.43 15.33 -0.56
N GLU A 57 -12.72 15.22 -0.84
CA GLU A 57 -13.69 16.31 -0.72
C GLU A 57 -13.84 16.78 0.73
N TYR A 58 -13.96 15.84 1.68
CA TYR A 58 -14.06 16.15 3.11
C TYR A 58 -12.79 16.83 3.63
N LEU A 59 -11.62 16.34 3.22
CA LEU A 59 -10.33 16.93 3.63
C LEU A 59 -10.21 18.37 3.13
N ASN A 60 -10.52 18.61 1.85
CA ASN A 60 -10.54 19.98 1.29
C ASN A 60 -11.60 20.86 1.95
N PHE A 61 -12.80 20.34 2.21
CA PHE A 61 -13.86 21.04 2.92
C PHE A 61 -13.40 21.50 4.31
N LYS A 62 -12.74 20.61 5.08
CA LYS A 62 -12.19 20.95 6.40
C LYS A 62 -11.07 21.98 6.35
N LEU A 63 -10.36 22.07 5.22
CA LEU A 63 -9.37 23.11 4.93
C LEU A 63 -10.01 24.41 4.39
N GLY A 64 -11.33 24.47 4.22
CA GLY A 64 -12.06 25.65 3.74
C GLY A 64 -12.21 25.75 2.23
N PHE A 65 -11.94 24.68 1.48
CA PHE A 65 -11.98 24.64 0.01
C PHE A 65 -13.14 23.80 -0.51
N PHE A 66 -13.75 24.28 -1.60
CA PHE A 66 -14.85 23.61 -2.30
C PHE A 66 -14.48 23.48 -3.77
N TYR A 67 -14.84 22.36 -4.37
CA TYR A 67 -14.61 22.10 -5.78
C TYR A 67 -15.64 21.10 -6.31
N GLU A 68 -15.87 21.11 -7.62
CA GLU A 68 -16.66 20.08 -8.27
C GLU A 68 -15.77 18.88 -8.58
N GLY A 69 -15.99 17.77 -7.89
CA GLY A 69 -15.23 16.53 -8.13
C GLY A 69 -15.51 15.90 -9.49
N HIS A 70 -14.97 14.71 -9.72
CA HIS A 70 -15.21 13.85 -10.89
C HIS A 70 -14.49 14.26 -12.19
N ARG A 71 -13.77 15.38 -12.20
CA ARG A 71 -12.83 15.72 -13.27
C ARG A 71 -11.41 15.46 -12.77
N ALA A 72 -10.69 14.58 -13.46
CA ALA A 72 -9.34 14.17 -13.06
C ALA A 72 -8.39 15.35 -12.78
N ILE A 73 -8.45 16.43 -13.58
CA ILE A 73 -7.63 17.62 -13.34
C ILE A 73 -7.97 18.36 -12.05
N ILE A 74 -9.26 18.40 -11.69
CA ILE A 74 -9.72 19.04 -10.44
C ILE A 74 -9.27 18.19 -9.25
N ASP A 75 -9.36 16.86 -9.35
CA ASP A 75 -8.87 15.96 -8.30
C ASP A 75 -7.34 16.07 -8.11
N CYS A 76 -6.58 16.31 -9.19
CA CYS A 76 -5.14 16.63 -9.09
C CYS A 76 -4.89 17.93 -8.30
N TRP A 77 -5.65 18.99 -8.58
CA TRP A 77 -5.55 20.26 -7.84
C TRP A 77 -5.97 20.11 -6.38
N ALA A 78 -7.08 19.41 -6.12
CA ALA A 78 -7.56 19.13 -4.77
C ALA A 78 -6.56 18.29 -3.97
N THR A 79 -5.88 17.33 -4.62
CA THR A 79 -4.82 16.53 -3.99
C THR A 79 -3.58 17.38 -3.69
N LEU A 80 -3.17 18.24 -4.63
CA LEU A 80 -2.07 19.18 -4.40
C LEU A 80 -2.40 20.15 -3.26
N ASN A 81 -3.64 20.62 -3.19
CA ASN A 81 -4.09 21.54 -2.15
C ASN A 81 -3.92 20.94 -0.74
N LEU A 82 -4.25 19.65 -0.56
CA LEU A 82 -4.00 18.97 0.71
C LEU A 82 -2.52 19.06 1.13
N LEU A 83 -1.60 18.84 0.19
CA LEU A 83 -0.16 18.84 0.46
C LEU A 83 0.42 20.24 0.71
N LEU A 84 -0.25 21.29 0.22
CA LEU A 84 0.16 22.68 0.41
C LEU A 84 -0.42 23.30 1.68
N GLN A 85 -1.66 22.98 2.02
CA GLN A 85 -2.39 23.63 3.10
C GLN A 85 -2.23 22.92 4.45
N GLU A 86 -2.10 21.58 4.44
CA GLU A 86 -1.88 20.83 5.67
C GLU A 86 -0.38 20.74 5.99
N GLU A 87 0.04 21.42 7.06
CA GLU A 87 1.44 21.51 7.45
C GLU A 87 2.05 20.13 7.73
N GLY A 88 3.21 19.85 7.13
CA GLY A 88 3.93 18.59 7.30
C GLY A 88 3.31 17.38 6.59
N ALA A 89 2.14 17.48 5.95
CA ALA A 89 1.51 16.37 5.24
C ALA A 89 2.39 15.82 4.10
N PHE A 90 3.04 16.72 3.35
CA PHE A 90 3.95 16.32 2.28
C PHE A 90 5.22 15.63 2.80
N GLU A 91 5.78 16.09 3.92
CA GLU A 91 6.96 15.46 4.51
C GLU A 91 6.64 14.09 5.12
N GLU A 92 5.48 13.94 5.77
CA GLU A 92 4.96 12.65 6.23
C GLU A 92 4.82 11.68 5.04
N LEU A 93 4.17 12.11 3.95
CA LEU A 93 4.02 11.31 2.74
C LEU A 93 5.38 10.89 2.18
N LYS A 94 6.35 11.82 2.07
CA LYS A 94 7.69 11.51 1.57
C LYS A 94 8.42 10.49 2.44
N ASN A 95 8.26 10.55 3.76
CA ASN A 95 8.86 9.59 4.68
C ASN A 95 8.21 8.22 4.52
N ASN A 96 6.88 8.16 4.45
CA ASN A 96 6.12 6.92 4.27
C ASN A 96 6.33 6.30 2.88
N VAL A 97 6.60 7.09 1.83
CA VAL A 97 6.99 6.56 0.51
C VAL A 97 8.31 5.78 0.57
N LYS A 98 9.23 6.15 1.46
CA LYS A 98 10.54 5.49 1.59
C LYS A 98 10.49 4.21 2.40
N THR A 99 9.42 3.98 3.17
CA THR A 99 9.29 2.76 3.96
C THR A 99 9.11 1.56 3.02
N LYS A 100 9.56 0.42 3.51
CA LYS A 100 9.46 -0.86 2.80
C LYS A 100 8.51 -1.75 3.56
N GLU A 101 7.76 -2.52 2.81
CA GLU A 101 6.85 -3.54 3.33
C GLU A 101 7.26 -4.87 2.72
N THR A 102 6.88 -5.97 3.38
CA THR A 102 7.14 -7.31 2.89
C THR A 102 5.83 -8.07 2.84
N LEU A 103 5.49 -8.59 1.67
CA LEU A 103 4.45 -9.59 1.55
C LEU A 103 5.03 -10.90 2.07
N LEU A 104 4.38 -11.49 3.06
CA LEU A 104 4.77 -12.76 3.69
C LEU A 104 3.67 -13.80 3.50
N CYS A 105 4.04 -14.96 2.96
CA CYS A 105 3.15 -16.10 2.75
C CYS A 105 3.36 -17.14 3.86
N ALA A 106 2.40 -17.25 4.77
CA ALA A 106 2.31 -18.32 5.76
C ALA A 106 1.79 -19.62 5.09
N GLU A 107 2.65 -20.24 4.30
CA GLU A 107 2.40 -21.54 3.65
C GLU A 107 2.30 -22.67 4.69
N LYS A 108 1.51 -23.71 4.40
CA LYS A 108 1.36 -24.91 5.26
C LYS A 108 0.91 -24.63 6.71
N ALA A 109 0.32 -23.46 6.98
CA ALA A 109 -0.30 -23.19 8.28
C ALA A 109 -1.47 -24.16 8.53
N ALA A 110 -1.54 -24.68 9.76
CA ALA A 110 -2.58 -25.62 10.15
C ALA A 110 -3.97 -24.95 10.19
N PHE A 111 -5.02 -25.69 9.83
CA PHE A 111 -6.37 -25.14 9.66
C PHE A 111 -6.99 -24.61 10.97
N ASP A 112 -6.64 -25.22 12.10
CA ASP A 112 -7.01 -24.78 13.45
C ASP A 112 -6.46 -23.39 13.81
N LYS A 113 -5.36 -22.98 13.18
CA LYS A 113 -4.71 -21.67 13.41
C LYS A 113 -5.26 -20.55 12.51
N LYS A 114 -6.26 -20.82 11.67
CA LYS A 114 -6.83 -19.83 10.74
C LYS A 114 -7.34 -18.56 11.44
N ASP A 115 -7.94 -18.69 12.61
CA ASP A 115 -8.59 -17.57 13.29
C ASP A 115 -7.54 -16.63 13.91
N LEU A 116 -6.41 -17.18 14.36
CA LEU A 116 -5.24 -16.41 14.79
C LEU A 116 -4.64 -15.59 13.64
N LEU A 117 -4.53 -16.20 12.46
CA LEU A 117 -4.04 -15.53 11.25
C LEU A 117 -4.98 -14.40 10.81
N LYS A 118 -6.30 -14.63 10.81
CA LYS A 118 -7.30 -13.60 10.50
C LYS A 118 -7.24 -12.42 11.46
N LEU A 119 -7.07 -12.67 12.77
CA LEU A 119 -6.92 -11.62 13.79
C LEU A 119 -5.72 -10.71 13.52
N ARG A 120 -4.68 -11.22 12.85
CA ARG A 120 -3.51 -10.45 12.43
C ARG A 120 -3.58 -9.97 10.98
N ASN A 121 -4.79 -9.87 10.43
CA ASN A 121 -5.07 -9.38 9.06
C ASN A 121 -4.49 -10.23 7.93
N TYR A 122 -4.12 -11.48 8.18
CA TYR A 122 -3.80 -12.40 7.09
C TYR A 122 -5.04 -12.71 6.26
N ARG A 123 -4.84 -12.80 4.96
CA ARG A 123 -5.86 -13.10 3.96
C ARG A 123 -5.58 -14.46 3.36
N TRP A 124 -6.64 -15.22 3.11
CA TRP A 124 -6.54 -16.51 2.44
C TRP A 124 -6.43 -16.31 0.92
N SER A 125 -5.43 -16.95 0.31
CA SER A 125 -5.33 -17.17 -1.13
C SER A 125 -5.63 -18.63 -1.43
N ASP A 126 -6.48 -18.89 -2.42
CA ASP A 126 -6.83 -20.25 -2.86
C ASP A 126 -5.83 -20.86 -3.85
N GLY A 127 -4.86 -20.08 -4.33
CA GLY A 127 -3.85 -20.51 -5.29
C GLY A 127 -4.21 -20.33 -6.76
N THR A 128 -5.38 -19.75 -7.07
CA THR A 128 -5.83 -19.53 -8.46
C THR A 128 -5.25 -18.25 -9.10
N GLY A 129 -4.83 -17.30 -8.26
CA GLY A 129 -4.26 -16.03 -8.67
C GLY A 129 -2.74 -16.00 -8.67
N SER A 130 -2.18 -14.84 -8.35
CA SER A 130 -0.73 -14.57 -8.32
C SER A 130 -0.01 -15.05 -7.05
N LEU A 131 -0.76 -15.57 -6.08
CA LEU A 131 -0.25 -16.07 -4.80
C LEU A 131 -0.54 -17.56 -4.66
N PRO A 132 0.36 -18.35 -4.04
CA PRO A 132 0.10 -19.76 -3.79
C PRO A 132 -1.07 -19.94 -2.82
N LYS A 133 -1.55 -21.19 -2.70
CA LYS A 133 -2.59 -21.54 -1.74
C LYS A 133 -2.08 -21.42 -0.31
N CYS A 134 -2.27 -20.26 0.31
CA CYS A 134 -1.71 -19.93 1.62
C CYS A 134 -2.44 -18.76 2.29
N TRP A 135 -2.10 -18.52 3.55
CA TRP A 135 -2.40 -17.25 4.22
C TRP A 135 -1.29 -16.25 3.91
N TRP A 136 -1.63 -15.00 3.60
CA TRP A 136 -0.65 -13.97 3.33
C TRP A 136 -1.00 -12.63 3.97
N SER A 137 0.00 -11.81 4.25
CA SER A 137 -0.17 -10.44 4.75
C SER A 137 0.96 -9.55 4.21
N ILE A 138 0.72 -8.24 4.18
CA ILE A 138 1.75 -7.24 3.90
C ILE A 138 2.13 -6.60 5.22
N ILE A 139 3.39 -6.74 5.60
CA ILE A 139 3.89 -6.35 6.92
C ILE A 139 4.95 -5.25 6.73
N PRO A 140 4.86 -4.13 7.46
CA PRO A 140 5.93 -3.15 7.52
C PRO A 140 7.27 -3.79 7.92
N ASN A 141 8.37 -3.47 7.23
CA ASN A 141 9.65 -4.15 7.45
C ASN A 141 10.21 -4.00 8.87
N ASP A 142 9.85 -2.94 9.59
CA ASP A 142 10.19 -2.73 11.01
C ASP A 142 9.49 -3.73 11.94
N GLN A 143 8.35 -4.30 11.54
CA GLN A 143 7.59 -5.29 12.31
C GLN A 143 7.82 -6.73 11.82
N LEU A 144 8.50 -6.92 10.68
CA LEU A 144 8.67 -8.22 10.04
C LEU A 144 9.35 -9.26 10.94
N SER A 145 10.37 -8.87 11.70
CA SER A 145 11.07 -9.77 12.62
C SER A 145 10.16 -10.26 13.74
N HIS A 146 9.33 -9.37 14.31
CA HIS A 146 8.36 -9.72 15.34
C HIS A 146 7.28 -10.65 14.79
N GLU A 147 6.82 -10.41 13.56
CA GLU A 147 5.81 -11.27 12.91
C GLU A 147 6.36 -12.68 12.65
N LYS A 148 7.61 -12.80 12.20
CA LYS A 148 8.28 -14.08 11.98
C LYS A 148 8.38 -14.91 13.26
N VAL A 149 8.79 -14.29 14.37
CA VAL A 149 8.84 -14.95 15.68
C VAL A 149 7.45 -15.43 16.09
N TRP A 150 6.42 -14.60 15.92
CA TRP A 150 5.05 -14.97 16.23
C TRP A 150 4.55 -16.17 15.39
N LEU A 151 4.87 -16.20 14.10
CA LEU A 151 4.56 -17.34 13.23
C LEU A 151 5.23 -18.62 13.72
N ASP A 152 6.51 -18.55 14.09
CA ASP A 152 7.27 -19.70 14.60
C ASP A 152 6.68 -20.25 15.89
N GLU A 153 6.30 -19.38 16.82
CA GLU A 153 5.77 -19.77 18.13
C GLU A 153 4.32 -20.24 18.07
N GLN A 154 3.45 -19.50 17.39
CA GLN A 154 1.99 -19.68 17.50
C GLN A 154 1.38 -20.50 16.37
N ILE A 155 2.00 -20.48 15.18
CA ILE A 155 1.49 -21.13 13.96
C ILE A 155 2.24 -22.44 13.67
N TYR A 156 3.57 -22.38 13.59
CA TYR A 156 4.39 -23.53 13.21
C TYR A 156 4.92 -24.34 14.39
N CYS A 157 4.89 -23.79 15.60
CA CYS A 157 5.46 -24.38 16.81
C CYS A 157 6.90 -24.89 16.60
N ARG A 158 7.67 -24.19 15.76
CA ARG A 158 9.02 -24.58 15.33
C ARG A 158 9.84 -23.34 15.03
N THR A 159 10.90 -23.14 15.79
CA THR A 159 11.85 -22.05 15.58
C THR A 159 12.48 -22.12 14.19
N GLY A 160 12.47 -21.00 13.45
CA GLY A 160 13.08 -20.87 12.13
C GLY A 160 12.23 -21.43 10.98
N ALA A 161 10.97 -21.82 11.22
CA ALA A 161 10.07 -22.22 10.13
C ALA A 161 9.74 -21.03 9.22
N SER A 162 9.59 -19.85 9.82
CA SER A 162 9.26 -18.58 9.20
C SER A 162 10.32 -18.07 8.21
N ASP A 163 11.58 -18.48 8.36
CA ASP A 163 12.66 -18.08 7.46
C ASP A 163 12.61 -18.78 6.11
N SER A 164 11.97 -19.95 6.04
CA SER A 164 11.74 -20.68 4.80
C SER A 164 10.49 -20.23 4.04
N LEU A 165 9.71 -19.31 4.63
CA LEU A 165 8.48 -18.83 4.02
C LEU A 165 8.77 -17.94 2.82
N ARG A 166 7.90 -18.05 1.83
CA ARG A 166 7.97 -17.19 0.65
C ARG A 166 7.64 -15.75 1.06
N GLN A 167 8.51 -14.83 0.68
CA GLN A 167 8.36 -13.41 0.96
C GLN A 167 8.79 -12.56 -0.23
N MET A 168 8.16 -11.40 -0.42
CA MET A 168 8.56 -10.42 -1.42
C MET A 168 8.62 -9.03 -0.80
N GLU A 169 9.74 -8.34 -1.03
CA GLU A 169 9.87 -6.91 -0.67
C GLU A 169 9.04 -6.03 -1.62
N ILE A 170 8.20 -5.18 -1.01
CA ILE A 170 7.41 -4.14 -1.64
C ILE A 170 8.09 -2.80 -1.33
N THR A 171 8.59 -2.16 -2.38
CA THR A 171 9.20 -0.82 -2.31
C THR A 171 8.24 0.23 -2.88
N ALA A 172 8.63 1.50 -2.84
CA ALA A 172 7.93 2.60 -3.51
C ALA A 172 7.56 2.31 -4.99
N PHE A 173 8.39 1.50 -5.69
CA PHE A 173 8.19 1.12 -7.09
C PHE A 173 7.18 -0.01 -7.28
N LYS A 174 6.77 -0.73 -6.22
CA LYS A 174 5.77 -1.80 -6.31
C LYS A 174 4.50 -1.49 -5.52
N ARG A 175 4.58 -0.71 -4.45
CA ARG A 175 3.43 -0.39 -3.60
C ARG A 175 2.29 0.24 -4.41
N TYR A 176 1.06 -0.05 -4.01
CA TYR A 176 -0.15 0.34 -4.74
C TYR A 176 -0.31 -0.26 -6.15
N SER A 177 0.61 -1.11 -6.62
CA SER A 177 0.43 -1.90 -7.85
C SER A 177 -0.18 -3.26 -7.52
N PHE A 178 -0.92 -3.84 -8.46
CA PHE A 178 -1.29 -5.26 -8.41
C PHE A 178 -0.05 -6.18 -8.37
N ARG A 179 1.10 -5.71 -8.87
CA ARG A 179 2.40 -6.41 -8.80
C ARG A 179 2.94 -6.55 -7.38
N ALA A 180 2.40 -5.82 -6.41
CA ALA A 180 2.73 -6.00 -5.00
C ALA A 180 2.17 -7.31 -4.42
N GLU A 181 1.21 -7.94 -5.09
CA GLU A 181 0.57 -9.19 -4.66
C GLU A 181 1.03 -10.39 -5.54
N GLN A 182 2.26 -10.34 -6.09
CA GLN A 182 2.83 -11.40 -6.94
C GLN A 182 4.11 -11.95 -6.29
N VAL A 183 4.14 -13.25 -5.91
CA VAL A 183 5.27 -13.83 -5.13
C VAL A 183 5.86 -15.09 -5.77
#